data_AF-A0A143YRG6-F1
#
_entry.id   AF-A0A143YRG6-F1
#
_cell.length_a   1.000
_cell.length_b   1.000
_cell.length_c   1.000
_cell.angle_alpha   90.00
_cell.angle_beta   90.00
_cell.angle_gamma   90.00
#
_symmetry.space_group_name_H-M   'P 1'
#
loop_
_entity.id
_entity.type
_entity.pdbx_description
1 polymer ?
#
loop_
_entity_poly.entity_id
_entity_poly.type
_entity_poly.pdbx_seq_one_letter_code
_entity_poly.pdbx_strand_id
1 'polypeptide(L)'
;MLDHKLGITNQVELAKAEERISKANAKGLYDAGDIKDLEVGTYKGFADIHKYLFDDFYDFAGKTRTENISKGNFRFVPVMYLLNVFRSYR
;
A
#
# COMPACT_ATOMS: atom_id res chain seq x y z
N MET A 1 -10.44 12.78 -4.19
CA MET A 1 -9.93 11.65 -4.99
C MET A 1 -8.46 11.55 -4.67
N LEU A 2 -7.89 10.35 -4.50
CA LEU A 2 -6.44 10.24 -4.28
C LEU A 2 -5.74 10.53 -5.60
N ASP A 3 -4.63 11.25 -5.55
CA ASP A 3 -3.81 11.48 -6.74
C ASP A 3 -3.23 10.14 -7.21
N HIS A 4 -3.37 9.87 -8.51
CA HIS A 4 -2.93 8.63 -9.13
C HIS A 4 -2.35 8.85 -10.53
N LYS A 5 -1.52 7.91 -10.99
CA LYS A 5 -0.81 8.00 -12.28
C LYS A 5 -1.66 7.63 -13.51
N LEU A 6 -2.87 7.08 -13.31
CA LEU A 6 -3.65 6.43 -14.36
C LEU A 6 -4.44 7.37 -15.30
N GLY A 7 -4.58 8.66 -14.96
CA GLY A 7 -5.36 9.61 -15.77
C GLY A 7 -6.87 9.31 -15.91
N ILE A 8 -7.41 8.35 -15.13
CA ILE A 8 -8.83 7.97 -15.14
C ILE A 8 -9.63 8.89 -14.21
N THR A 9 -10.74 9.46 -14.70
CA THR A 9 -11.58 10.37 -13.91
C THR A 9 -12.87 9.72 -13.37
N ASN A 10 -13.30 8.61 -13.98
CA ASN A 10 -14.46 7.86 -13.52
C ASN A 10 -14.06 6.89 -12.39
N GLN A 11 -14.69 7.01 -11.22
CA GLN A 11 -14.34 6.22 -10.03
C GLN A 11 -14.54 4.70 -10.21
N VAL A 12 -15.56 4.27 -10.96
CA VAL A 12 -15.82 2.84 -11.18
C VAL A 12 -14.75 2.25 -12.08
N GLU A 13 -14.37 2.97 -13.13
CA GLU A 13 -13.29 2.55 -14.02
C GLU A 13 -11.92 2.60 -13.34
N LEU A 14 -11.68 3.60 -12.49
CA LEU A 14 -10.47 3.68 -11.68
C LEU A 14 -10.35 2.45 -10.76
N ALA A 15 -11.41 2.12 -10.01
CA ALA A 15 -11.39 0.97 -9.10
C ALA A 15 -11.11 -0.35 -9.83
N LYS A 16 -11.71 -0.57 -11.02
CA LYS A 16 -11.44 -1.75 -11.85
C LYS A 16 -9.98 -1.79 -12.33
N ALA A 17 -9.43 -0.64 -12.72
CA ALA A 17 -8.05 -0.56 -13.18
C ALA A 17 -7.06 -0.85 -12.05
N GLU A 18 -7.26 -0.24 -10.87
CA GLU A 18 -6.47 -0.48 -9.66
C GLU A 18 -6.52 -1.96 -9.25
N GLU A 19 -7.71 -2.57 -9.25
CA GLU A 19 -7.89 -3.99 -8.94
C GLU A 19 -7.14 -4.88 -9.93
N ARG A 20 -7.29 -4.63 -11.24
CA ARG A 20 -6.62 -5.42 -12.29
C ARG A 20 -5.10 -5.35 -12.16
N ILE A 21 -4.54 -4.16 -11.98
CA ILE A 21 -3.09 -3.93 -11.90
C ILE A 21 -2.53 -4.56 -10.62
N SER A 22 -3.12 -4.27 -9.46
CA SER A 22 -2.64 -4.80 -8.18
C SER A 22 -2.69 -6.33 -8.10
N LYS A 23 -3.73 -6.97 -8.67
CA LYS A 23 -3.79 -8.44 -8.77
C LYS A 23 -2.74 -9.02 -9.70
N ALA A 24 -2.46 -8.37 -10.84
CA ALA A 24 -1.39 -8.79 -11.74
C ALA A 24 -0.03 -8.71 -11.05
N ASN A 25 0.21 -7.63 -10.29
CA ASN A 25 1.44 -7.45 -9.52
C ASN A 25 1.56 -8.48 -8.40
N ALA A 26 0.48 -8.77 -7.67
CA ALA A 26 0.46 -9.83 -6.66
C ALA A 26 0.79 -11.21 -7.25
N LYS A 27 0.23 -11.53 -8.42
CA LYS A 27 0.56 -12.77 -9.14
C LYS A 27 2.04 -12.79 -9.53
N GLY A 28 2.56 -11.69 -10.06
CA GLY A 28 3.99 -11.57 -10.39
C GLY A 28 4.91 -11.79 -9.19
N LEU A 29 4.61 -11.13 -8.07
CA LEU A 29 5.34 -11.27 -6.80
C LEU A 29 5.42 -12.73 -6.33
N TYR A 30 4.33 -13.49 -6.50
CA TYR A 30 4.27 -14.88 -6.10
C TYR A 30 4.98 -15.81 -7.10
N ASP A 31 4.68 -15.68 -8.39
CA ASP A 31 5.20 -16.56 -9.44
C ASP A 31 6.72 -16.40 -9.64
N ALA A 32 7.25 -15.17 -9.48
CA ALA A 32 8.69 -14.90 -9.54
C ALA A 32 9.44 -15.47 -8.32
N GLY A 33 8.75 -15.73 -7.22
CA GLY A 33 9.35 -16.16 -5.95
C GLY A 33 9.85 -15.02 -5.07
N ASP A 34 9.82 -13.78 -5.57
CA ASP A 34 10.23 -12.55 -4.87
C ASP A 34 9.58 -12.39 -3.49
N ILE A 35 8.37 -12.93 -3.29
CA ILE A 35 7.69 -12.96 -1.99
C ILE A 35 8.53 -13.62 -0.88
N LYS A 36 9.44 -14.54 -1.23
CA LYS A 36 10.28 -15.28 -0.28
C LYS A 36 11.46 -14.44 0.23
N ASP A 37 11.85 -13.40 -0.50
CA ASP A 37 12.96 -12.52 -0.16
C ASP A 37 12.51 -11.34 0.72
N LEU A 38 11.20 -11.18 0.92
CA LEU A 38 10.63 -10.13 1.76
C LEU A 38 10.78 -10.47 3.25
N GLU A 39 11.09 -9.44 4.04
CA GLU A 39 11.28 -9.60 5.48
C GLU A 39 9.98 -9.97 6.18
N VAL A 40 9.99 -11.04 6.96
CA VAL A 40 8.79 -11.54 7.64
C VAL A 40 8.63 -10.84 8.99
N GLY A 41 7.42 -10.35 9.28
CA GLY A 41 7.07 -9.80 10.59
C GLY A 41 7.41 -8.32 10.80
N THR A 42 8.03 -7.66 9.80
CA THR A 42 8.52 -6.27 9.95
C THR A 42 7.71 -5.27 9.15
N TYR A 43 7.79 -4.00 9.57
CA TYR A 43 7.24 -2.89 8.79
C TYR A 43 7.89 -2.78 7.39
N LYS A 44 9.18 -3.08 7.27
CA LYS A 44 9.89 -3.05 5.99
C LYS A 44 9.28 -4.06 5.02
N GLY A 45 9.09 -5.30 5.43
CA GLY A 45 8.44 -6.32 4.58
C GLY A 45 7.03 -5.90 4.17
N PHE A 46 6.24 -5.35 5.10
CA PHE A 46 4.92 -4.78 4.77
C PHE A 46 4.99 -3.64 3.76
N ALA A 47 5.92 -2.70 3.94
CA ALA A 47 6.12 -1.56 3.04
C ALA A 47 6.54 -2.01 1.63
N ASP A 48 7.41 -3.03 1.55
CA ASP A 48 7.85 -3.61 0.28
C ASP A 48 6.68 -4.30 -0.45
N ILE A 49 5.84 -5.07 0.25
CA ILE A 49 4.60 -5.64 -0.31
C ILE A 49 3.69 -4.52 -0.83
N HIS A 50 3.43 -3.49 -0.01
CA HIS A 50 2.57 -2.39 -0.40
C HIS A 50 3.13 -1.63 -1.61
N LYS A 51 4.45 -1.47 -1.70
CA LYS A 51 5.07 -0.89 -2.89
C LYS A 51 4.81 -1.76 -4.11
N TYR A 52 5.14 -3.04 -4.03
CA TYR A 52 5.01 -3.99 -5.13
C TYR A 52 3.60 -4.00 -5.74
N LEU A 53 2.56 -3.93 -4.90
CA LEU A 53 1.18 -3.98 -5.35
C LEU A 53 0.68 -2.68 -6.02
N PHE A 54 1.22 -1.51 -5.64
CA PHE A 54 0.57 -0.23 -5.89
C PHE A 54 1.45 0.85 -6.55
N ASP A 55 2.75 0.59 -6.76
CA ASP A 55 3.70 1.59 -7.30
C ASP A 55 3.34 2.10 -8.70
N ASP A 56 2.62 1.29 -9.49
CA ASP A 56 2.18 1.67 -10.84
C ASP A 56 1.17 2.82 -10.85
N PHE A 57 0.47 3.07 -9.74
CA PHE A 57 -0.60 4.07 -9.71
C PHE A 57 -0.59 5.01 -8.51
N TYR A 58 0.13 4.73 -7.42
CA TYR A 58 0.26 5.64 -6.28
C TYR A 58 1.71 6.02 -5.98
N ASP A 59 2.05 7.32 -6.01
CA ASP A 59 3.40 7.82 -5.68
C ASP A 59 3.84 7.58 -4.24
N PHE A 60 2.88 7.32 -3.36
CA PHE A 60 3.10 7.00 -1.96
C PHE A 60 3.13 5.50 -1.68
N ALA A 61 3.14 4.63 -2.71
CA ALA A 61 3.24 3.20 -2.50
C ALA A 61 4.50 2.84 -1.68
N GLY A 62 4.30 2.09 -0.59
CA GLY A 62 5.37 1.73 0.35
C GLY A 62 5.77 2.83 1.34
N LYS A 63 5.11 4.00 1.32
CA LYS A 63 5.40 5.11 2.25
C LYS A 63 4.39 5.14 3.40
N THR A 64 4.86 5.55 4.58
CA THR A 64 3.98 5.87 5.71
C THR A 64 3.08 7.06 5.35
N ARG A 65 1.78 6.96 5.65
CA ARG A 65 0.83 8.05 5.45
C ARG A 65 1.16 9.27 6.32
N THR A 66 0.85 10.46 5.80
CA THR A 66 1.02 11.74 6.48
C THR A 66 -0.27 12.30 7.06
N GLU A 67 -1.41 11.70 6.74
CA GLU A 67 -2.74 12.12 7.18
C GLU A 67 -3.35 11.14 8.19
N ASN A 68 -4.17 11.64 9.11
CA ASN A 68 -4.97 10.81 10.01
C ASN A 68 -6.16 10.19 9.26
N ILE A 69 -6.50 8.94 9.55
CA ILE A 69 -7.61 8.24 8.91
C ILE A 69 -8.55 7.59 9.94
N SER A 70 -9.81 7.45 9.56
CA SER A 70 -10.86 6.76 10.33
C SER A 70 -11.73 5.91 9.41
N LYS A 71 -12.41 4.92 10.00
CA LYS A 71 -13.48 4.16 9.34
C LYS A 71 -14.67 4.08 10.30
N GLY A 72 -15.78 4.72 9.91
CA GLY A 72 -16.89 4.96 10.85
C GLY A 72 -16.40 5.71 12.09
N ASN A 73 -16.71 5.20 13.28
CA ASN A 73 -16.31 5.81 14.55
C ASN A 73 -14.91 5.39 15.03
N PHE A 74 -14.21 4.51 14.32
CA PHE A 74 -12.87 4.05 14.70
C PHE A 74 -11.78 4.92 14.06
N ARG A 75 -10.86 5.44 14.88
CA ARG A 75 -9.66 6.16 14.42
C ARG A 75 -8.46 5.23 14.48
N PHE A 76 -7.70 5.18 13.39
CA PHE A 76 -6.42 4.48 13.38
C PHE A 76 -5.34 5.28 14.13
N VAL A 77 -4.18 4.66 14.38
CA VAL A 77 -3.05 5.26 15.09
C VAL A 77 -2.74 6.67 14.54
N PRO A 78 -2.71 7.73 15.35
CA PRO A 78 -2.39 9.07 14.85
C PRO A 78 -1.02 9.16 14.19
N VAL A 79 -0.87 9.97 13.12
CA VAL A 79 0.38 10.10 12.35
C VAL A 79 1.58 10.44 13.23
N MET A 80 1.37 11.31 14.23
CA MET A 80 2.41 11.71 15.19
C MET A 80 3.06 10.53 15.94
N TYR A 81 2.37 9.39 16.06
CA TYR A 81 2.87 8.19 16.73
C TYR A 81 3.21 7.07 15.77
N LEU A 82 2.84 7.18 14.49
CA LEU A 82 2.84 6.07 13.55
C LEU A 82 4.23 5.52 13.27
N LEU A 83 5.23 6.41 13.12
CA LEU A 83 6.62 6.00 12.92
C LEU A 83 7.19 5.29 14.15
N ASN A 84 6.84 5.74 15.35
CA ASN A 84 7.28 5.11 16.60
C ASN A 84 6.65 3.72 16.77
N VAL A 85 5.37 3.60 16.42
CA VAL A 85 4.67 2.31 16.42
C VAL A 85 5.35 1.32 15.48
N PHE A 86 5.71 1.72 14.25
CA PHE A 86 6.39 0.81 13.32
C PHE A 86 7.78 0.36 13.80
N ARG A 87 8.52 1.23 14.51
CA ARG A 87 9.80 0.86 15.13
C ARG A 87 9.67 -0.16 16.27
N SER A 88 8.48 -0.29 16.85
CA SER A 88 8.23 -1.25 17.94
C SER A 88 7.95 -2.68 17.44
N TYR A 89 7.60 -2.83 16.16
CA TYR A 89 7.47 -4.12 15.51
C TYR A 89 8.86 -4.55 15.03
N ARG A 90 9.47 -5.50 15.74
CA ARG A 90 10.72 -6.16 15.35
C ARG A 90 10.46 -7.27 14.34
#